data_AF-A0A963VKN7-F1
#
_entry.id   AF-A0A963VKN7-F1
#
_cell.length_a   1.000
_cell.length_b   1.000
_cell.length_c   1.000
_cell.angle_alpha   90.00
_cell.angle_beta   90.00
_cell.angle_gamma   90.00
#
_symmetry.space_group_name_H-M   'P 1'
#
loop_
_entity.id
_entity.type
_entity.pdbx_description
1 polymer ?
#
loop_
_entity_poly.entity_id
_entity_poly.type
_entity_poly.pdbx_seq_one_letter_code
_entity_poly.pdbx_strand_id
1 'polypeptide(L)'
;YDRGKVMTTEELEAGKDFGRYKDVDGDGIGWRTLPGTHPTKGSYFTRGTTRDPYARYSERGPDYVYNVERLLTKFRTAAGLVPPPVLRAAPRKTKLGVIYFGSTSPAMHEALDVLLERGILVDGLRLCAFPFADEVAAFIAA
;
A
#
# COMPACT_ATOMS: atom_id res chain seq x y z
N TYR A 1 3.78 -6.14 18.94
CA TYR A 1 3.81 -6.07 17.47
C TYR A 1 2.39 -5.91 16.97
N ASP A 2 2.13 -4.90 16.15
CA ASP A 2 0.87 -4.78 15.42
C ASP A 2 0.87 -5.79 14.26
N ARG A 3 -0.15 -6.65 14.21
CA ARG A 3 -0.33 -7.66 13.14
C ARG A 3 -1.41 -7.24 12.13
N GLY A 4 -2.00 -6.06 12.29
CA GLY A 4 -3.15 -5.58 11.55
C GLY A 4 -4.40 -6.42 11.82
N LYS A 5 -5.29 -6.47 10.83
CA LYS A 5 -6.59 -7.15 10.90
C LYS A 5 -6.45 -8.66 11.03
N VAL A 6 -6.54 -9.18 12.25
CA VAL A 6 -6.50 -10.61 12.57
C VAL A 6 -7.73 -10.97 13.38
N MET A 7 -8.49 -11.94 12.88
CA MET A 7 -9.68 -12.45 13.56
C MET A 7 -9.29 -13.41 14.69
N THR A 8 -9.98 -13.34 15.83
CA THR A 8 -9.70 -14.18 17.00
C THR A 8 -10.62 -15.41 17.09
N THR A 9 -10.28 -16.35 17.97
CA THR A 9 -11.12 -17.52 18.27
C THR A 9 -12.49 -17.09 18.79
N GLU A 10 -12.53 -16.12 19.70
CA GLU A 10 -13.75 -15.62 20.33
C GLU A 10 -14.68 -14.95 19.31
N GLU A 11 -14.11 -14.21 18.35
CA GLU A 11 -14.86 -13.59 17.27
C GLU A 11 -15.52 -14.63 16.35
N LEU A 12 -14.81 -15.72 16.06
CA LEU A 12 -15.33 -16.85 15.29
C LEU A 12 -16.38 -17.63 16.09
N GLU A 13 -16.22 -17.76 17.40
CA GLU A 13 -17.21 -18.41 18.27
C GLU A 13 -18.48 -17.59 18.41
N ALA A 14 -18.34 -16.26 18.48
CA ALA A 14 -19.45 -15.32 18.43
C ALA A 14 -20.19 -15.29 17.07
N GLY A 15 -19.71 -16.05 16.08
CA GLY A 15 -20.37 -16.17 14.78
C GLY A 15 -20.17 -14.97 13.87
N LYS A 16 -19.12 -14.16 14.09
CA LYS A 16 -18.77 -13.09 13.15
C LYS A 16 -18.50 -13.68 11.76
N ASP A 17 -19.09 -13.07 10.74
CA ASP A 17 -18.94 -13.52 9.36
C ASP A 17 -17.49 -13.34 8.89
N PHE A 18 -16.90 -14.42 8.39
CA PHE A 18 -15.51 -14.44 7.96
C PHE A 18 -15.39 -14.85 6.50
N GLY A 19 -14.91 -13.90 5.68
CA GLY A 19 -14.43 -14.17 4.32
C GLY A 19 -13.03 -13.61 4.16
N ARG A 20 -12.05 -14.46 3.81
CA ARG A 20 -10.64 -14.06 3.74
C ARG A 20 -10.39 -12.84 2.83
N TYR A 21 -11.14 -12.71 1.76
CA TYR A 21 -11.00 -11.62 0.79
C TYR A 21 -12.17 -10.64 0.84
N LYS A 22 -13.10 -10.82 1.80
CA LYS A 22 -14.22 -9.91 2.01
C LYS A 22 -13.71 -8.61 2.61
N ASP A 23 -14.03 -7.51 1.93
CA ASP A 23 -13.79 -6.17 2.42
C ASP A 23 -14.98 -5.71 3.27
N VAL A 24 -14.76 -5.64 4.58
CA VAL A 24 -15.78 -5.27 5.57
C VAL A 24 -15.67 -3.80 5.94
N ASP A 25 -14.45 -3.25 5.91
CA ASP A 25 -14.16 -1.90 6.39
C ASP A 25 -14.08 -0.87 5.24
N GLY A 26 -14.16 -1.33 3.98
CA GLY A 26 -14.15 -0.49 2.78
C GLY A 26 -12.75 -0.02 2.35
N ASP A 27 -11.70 -0.61 2.92
CA ASP A 27 -10.31 -0.20 2.70
C ASP A 27 -9.54 -1.17 1.79
N GLY A 28 -10.21 -2.21 1.28
CA GLY A 28 -9.63 -3.27 0.45
C GLY A 28 -8.73 -4.26 1.21
N ILE A 29 -8.54 -4.10 2.52
CA ILE A 29 -7.69 -4.95 3.37
C ILE A 29 -8.60 -5.93 4.11
N GLY A 30 -8.69 -7.16 3.59
CA GLY A 30 -9.46 -8.23 4.22
C GLY A 30 -8.83 -8.73 5.53
N TRP A 31 -9.70 -9.04 6.50
CA TRP A 31 -9.34 -9.72 7.74
C TRP A 31 -8.75 -11.11 7.47
N ARG A 32 -7.86 -11.58 8.35
CA ARG A 32 -7.28 -12.93 8.25
C ARG A 32 -7.35 -13.67 9.57
N THR A 33 -7.46 -14.98 9.50
CA THR A 33 -7.07 -15.88 10.58
C THR A 33 -5.66 -16.39 10.31
N LEU A 34 -5.00 -16.90 11.36
CA LEU A 34 -3.75 -17.62 11.25
C LEU A 34 -4.03 -19.14 11.30
N PRO A 35 -3.15 -19.98 10.75
CA PRO A 35 -3.27 -21.43 10.94
C PRO A 35 -3.40 -21.77 12.43
N GLY A 36 -4.44 -22.53 12.77
CA GLY A 36 -4.73 -22.91 14.16
C GLY A 36 -5.53 -21.90 14.99
N THR A 37 -6.03 -20.79 14.42
CA THR A 37 -6.87 -19.83 15.17
C THR A 37 -8.12 -20.49 15.78
N HIS A 38 -8.72 -21.50 15.15
CA HIS A 38 -9.91 -22.19 15.68
C HIS A 38 -9.96 -23.63 15.14
N PRO A 39 -10.49 -24.62 15.89
CA PRO A 39 -10.55 -26.03 15.45
C PRO A 39 -11.33 -26.30 14.16
N THR A 40 -12.43 -25.58 13.91
CA THR A 40 -13.35 -25.84 12.78
C THR A 40 -13.73 -24.61 11.96
N LYS A 41 -13.51 -23.39 12.47
CA LYS A 41 -13.91 -22.13 11.82
C LYS A 41 -12.71 -21.34 11.33
N GLY A 42 -12.95 -20.43 10.39
CA GLY A 42 -11.94 -19.48 9.94
C GLY A 42 -10.84 -20.07 9.06
N SER A 43 -10.92 -21.35 8.67
CA SER A 43 -10.00 -21.93 7.69
C SER A 43 -10.34 -21.48 6.28
N TYR A 44 -9.32 -21.35 5.43
CA TYR A 44 -9.48 -20.95 4.02
C TYR A 44 -8.30 -21.46 3.17
N PHE A 45 -8.51 -21.58 1.86
CA PHE A 45 -7.46 -21.91 0.91
C PHE A 45 -6.94 -20.66 0.20
N THR A 46 -5.62 -20.54 0.08
CA THR A 46 -5.00 -19.54 -0.81
C THR A 46 -4.77 -20.16 -2.18
N ARG A 47 -4.94 -19.36 -3.23
CA ARG A 47 -4.80 -19.80 -4.64
C ARG A 47 -4.41 -18.63 -5.54
N GLY A 48 -3.77 -18.91 -6.67
CA GLY A 48 -3.50 -17.90 -7.70
C GLY A 48 -4.71 -17.61 -8.60
N THR A 49 -5.62 -18.58 -8.73
CA THR A 49 -6.82 -18.46 -9.54
C THR A 49 -7.85 -17.51 -8.93
N THR A 50 -8.83 -17.09 -9.74
CA THR A 50 -10.01 -16.36 -9.29
C THR A 50 -10.75 -17.13 -8.18
N ARG A 51 -11.38 -16.37 -7.28
CA ARG A 51 -12.07 -16.84 -6.08
C ARG A 51 -13.18 -15.89 -5.70
N ASP A 52 -14.13 -16.32 -4.89
CA ASP A 52 -15.09 -15.41 -4.28
C ASP A 52 -14.51 -14.74 -3.00
N PRO A 53 -15.24 -13.81 -2.34
CA PRO A 53 -14.80 -13.17 -1.10
C PRO A 53 -14.48 -14.14 0.05
N TYR A 54 -15.01 -15.36 0.00
CA TYR A 54 -14.83 -16.43 0.99
C TYR A 54 -13.71 -17.41 0.61
N ALA A 55 -12.88 -17.06 -0.38
CA ALA A 55 -11.76 -17.87 -0.87
C ALA A 55 -12.15 -19.20 -1.54
N ARG A 56 -13.41 -19.35 -1.95
CA ARG A 56 -13.85 -20.50 -2.76
C ARG A 56 -13.48 -20.26 -4.21
N TYR A 57 -13.12 -21.31 -4.92
CA TYR A 57 -12.84 -21.22 -6.35
C TYR A 57 -14.04 -20.65 -7.11
N SER A 58 -13.80 -19.71 -8.02
CA SER A 58 -14.83 -19.16 -8.90
C SER A 58 -14.22 -18.68 -10.20
N GLU A 59 -14.94 -18.88 -11.30
CA GLU A 59 -14.64 -18.32 -12.63
C GLU A 59 -15.68 -17.28 -13.06
N ARG A 60 -16.59 -16.89 -12.16
CA ARG A 60 -17.64 -15.93 -12.47
C ARG A 60 -17.02 -14.54 -12.69
N GLY A 61 -17.44 -13.88 -13.76
CA GLY A 61 -17.01 -12.50 -14.09
C GLY A 61 -17.15 -11.51 -12.91
N PRO A 62 -18.30 -11.47 -12.21
CA PRO A 62 -18.46 -10.57 -11.05
C PRO A 62 -17.46 -10.80 -9.92
N ASP A 63 -17.09 -12.06 -9.64
CA ASP A 63 -16.12 -12.39 -8.59
C ASP A 63 -14.71 -11.94 -9.00
N TYR A 64 -14.36 -12.04 -10.29
CA TYR A 64 -13.12 -11.50 -10.82
C TYR A 64 -13.07 -9.98 -10.66
N VAL A 65 -14.12 -9.26 -11.10
CA VAL A 65 -14.22 -7.79 -11.01
C VAL A 65 -14.07 -7.35 -9.55
N TYR A 66 -14.84 -7.95 -8.64
CA TYR A 66 -14.73 -7.65 -7.20
C TYR A 66 -13.30 -7.81 -6.68
N ASN A 67 -12.60 -8.90 -7.04
CA ASN A 67 -11.24 -9.13 -6.58
C ASN A 67 -10.26 -8.05 -7.04
N VAL A 68 -10.32 -7.67 -8.31
CA VAL A 68 -9.37 -6.71 -8.89
C VAL A 68 -9.66 -5.30 -8.39
N GLU A 69 -10.94 -4.91 -8.29
CA GLU A 69 -11.34 -3.62 -7.75
C GLU A 69 -10.95 -3.47 -6.27
N ARG A 70 -11.20 -4.51 -5.46
CA ARG A 70 -10.76 -4.55 -4.06
C ARG A 70 -9.25 -4.43 -3.92
N LEU A 71 -8.47 -5.07 -4.82
CA LEU A 71 -7.02 -4.91 -4.82
C LEU A 71 -6.62 -3.47 -5.14
N LEU A 72 -7.25 -2.82 -6.11
CA LEU A 72 -7.00 -1.40 -6.40
C LEU A 72 -7.31 -0.52 -5.19
N THR A 73 -8.44 -0.75 -4.51
CA THR A 73 -8.79 -0.04 -3.26
C THR A 73 -7.71 -0.26 -2.20
N LYS A 74 -7.27 -1.51 -2.00
CA LYS A 74 -6.17 -1.82 -1.08
C LYS A 74 -4.91 -1.02 -1.39
N PHE A 75 -4.55 -0.91 -2.67
CA PHE A 75 -3.38 -0.15 -3.10
C PHE A 75 -3.53 1.34 -2.81
N ARG A 76 -4.72 1.92 -3.04
CA ARG A 76 -5.03 3.32 -2.68
C ARG A 76 -4.95 3.56 -1.17
N THR A 77 -5.59 2.72 -0.36
CA THR A 77 -5.48 2.80 1.11
C THR A 77 -4.02 2.69 1.56
N ALA A 78 -3.29 1.70 1.03
CA ALA A 78 -1.90 1.47 1.42
C ALA A 78 -0.99 2.67 1.10
N ALA A 79 -1.26 3.43 0.04
CA ALA A 79 -0.52 4.65 -0.28
C ALA A 79 -0.52 5.67 0.87
N GLY A 80 -1.60 5.75 1.66
CA GLY A 80 -1.71 6.61 2.85
C GLY A 80 -1.19 5.99 4.15
N LEU A 81 -0.81 4.71 4.16
CA LEU A 81 -0.32 3.99 5.34
C LEU A 81 1.19 3.75 5.31
N VAL A 82 1.78 3.64 4.12
CA VAL A 82 3.22 3.45 3.97
C VAL A 82 3.99 4.75 4.24
N PRO A 83 5.30 4.68 4.53
CA PRO A 83 6.10 5.89 4.72
C PRO A 83 5.98 6.87 3.53
N PRO A 84 5.64 8.14 3.77
CA PRO A 84 5.47 9.13 2.72
C PRO A 84 6.83 9.46 2.05
N PRO A 85 6.83 10.02 0.83
CA PRO A 85 8.05 10.52 0.22
C PRO A 85 8.61 11.71 1.03
N VAL A 86 9.93 11.92 0.96
CA VAL A 86 10.60 13.03 1.63
C VAL A 86 10.96 14.11 0.61
N LEU A 87 10.29 15.26 0.70
CA LEU A 87 10.58 16.44 -0.11
C LEU A 87 11.79 17.19 0.43
N ARG A 88 12.68 17.57 -0.47
CA ARG A 88 13.77 18.52 -0.28
C ARG A 88 13.58 19.67 -1.26
N ALA A 89 12.86 20.69 -0.81
CA ALA A 89 12.56 21.85 -1.64
C ALA A 89 13.83 22.70 -1.90
N ALA A 90 13.95 23.23 -3.10
CA ALA A 90 14.94 24.25 -3.43
C ALA A 90 14.59 25.57 -2.72
N PRO A 91 15.59 26.44 -2.42
CA PRO A 91 15.33 27.71 -1.73
C PRO A 91 14.40 28.68 -2.47
N ARG A 92 14.22 28.50 -3.79
CA ARG A 92 13.30 29.28 -4.63
C ARG A 92 12.67 28.37 -5.67
N LYS A 93 11.49 28.77 -6.17
CA LYS A 93 10.76 28.03 -7.22
C LYS A 93 11.66 27.74 -8.41
N THR A 94 11.71 26.48 -8.81
CA THR A 94 12.43 25.98 -9.97
C THR A 94 11.51 25.12 -10.84
N LYS A 95 11.93 24.87 -12.08
CA LYS A 95 11.27 23.91 -12.99
C LYS A 95 11.99 22.55 -13.02
N LEU A 96 13.08 22.42 -12.25
CA LEU A 96 13.90 21.22 -12.21
C LEU A 96 13.53 20.43 -10.97
N GLY A 97 13.07 19.20 -11.18
CA GLY A 97 12.79 18.23 -10.12
C GLY A 97 13.58 16.95 -10.34
N VAL A 98 14.02 16.31 -9.26
CA VAL A 98 14.64 14.99 -9.29
C VAL A 98 13.96 14.06 -8.30
N ILE A 99 13.60 12.86 -8.78
CA ILE A 99 13.03 11.80 -7.94
C ILE A 99 14.10 10.72 -7.77
N TYR A 100 14.31 10.28 -6.53
CA TYR A 100 15.30 9.24 -6.21
C TYR A 100 14.81 8.36 -5.07
N PHE A 101 15.45 7.21 -4.87
CA PHE A 101 15.07 6.26 -3.81
C PHE A 101 16.25 5.36 -3.42
N GLY A 102 16.11 4.66 -2.30
CA GLY A 102 17.08 3.66 -1.87
C GLY A 102 18.48 4.22 -1.57
N SER A 103 19.51 3.47 -1.95
CA SER A 103 20.91 3.74 -1.61
C SER A 103 21.48 4.98 -2.30
N THR A 104 20.81 5.55 -3.29
CA THR A 104 21.24 6.79 -3.95
C THR A 104 21.06 8.02 -3.04
N SER A 105 20.41 7.88 -1.87
CA SER A 105 20.06 9.02 -1.01
C SER A 105 21.26 9.89 -0.60
N PRO A 106 22.40 9.37 -0.09
CA PRO A 106 23.54 10.20 0.29
C PRO A 106 24.15 10.93 -0.91
N ALA A 107 24.35 10.23 -2.03
CA ALA A 107 24.88 10.81 -3.25
C ALA A 107 23.97 11.92 -3.81
N MET A 108 22.65 11.74 -3.74
CA MET A 108 21.69 12.78 -4.12
C MET A 108 21.72 13.97 -3.18
N HIS A 109 21.93 13.77 -1.88
CA HIS A 109 22.07 14.89 -0.96
C HIS A 109 23.28 15.74 -1.31
N GLU A 110 24.46 15.12 -1.49
CA GLU A 110 25.68 15.82 -1.90
C GLU A 110 25.52 16.50 -3.26
N ALA A 111 24.92 15.82 -4.24
CA ALA A 111 24.69 16.41 -5.57
C ALA A 111 23.79 17.64 -5.50
N LEU A 112 22.72 17.60 -4.70
CA LEU A 112 21.81 18.75 -4.52
C LEU A 112 22.51 19.93 -3.80
N ASP A 113 23.40 19.65 -2.83
CA ASP A 113 24.22 20.68 -2.19
C ASP A 113 25.17 21.34 -3.20
N VAL A 114 25.91 20.54 -3.98
CA VAL A 114 26.84 21.04 -5.01
C VAL A 114 26.12 21.83 -6.11
N LEU A 115 24.93 21.39 -6.52
CA LEU A 115 24.12 22.11 -7.51
C LEU A 115 23.67 23.47 -6.95
N LEU A 116 23.23 23.50 -5.69
CA LEU A 116 22.81 24.74 -5.04
C LEU A 116 23.96 25.74 -4.92
N GLU A 117 25.17 25.30 -4.53
CA GLU A 117 26.37 26.14 -4.48
C GLU A 117 26.71 26.77 -5.84
N ARG A 118 26.39 26.06 -6.94
CA ARG A 118 26.56 26.56 -8.31
C ARG A 118 25.40 27.40 -8.82
N GLY A 119 24.41 27.69 -7.96
CA GLY A 119 23.21 28.45 -8.32
C GLY A 119 22.17 27.68 -9.13
N ILE A 120 22.31 26.36 -9.27
CA ILE A 120 21.36 25.49 -9.96
C ILE A 120 20.34 24.98 -8.94
N LEU A 121 19.11 25.47 -9.05
CA LEU A 121 18.03 25.13 -8.14
C LEU A 121 17.29 23.88 -8.63
N VAL A 122 17.23 22.84 -7.80
CA VAL A 122 16.53 21.58 -8.11
C VAL A 122 15.74 21.13 -6.88
N ASP A 123 14.46 20.86 -7.05
CA ASP A 123 13.63 20.22 -6.02
C ASP A 123 13.92 18.71 -6.00
N GLY A 124 14.18 18.14 -4.84
CA GLY A 124 14.40 16.71 -4.66
C GLY A 124 13.21 16.02 -4.01
N LEU A 125 12.80 14.85 -4.51
CA LEU A 125 11.79 14.01 -3.86
C LEU A 125 12.34 12.59 -3.68
N ARG A 126 12.55 12.19 -2.42
CA ARG A 126 12.97 10.82 -2.11
C ARG A 126 11.76 9.92 -1.90
N LEU A 127 11.56 8.91 -2.73
CA LEU A 127 10.54 7.89 -2.51
C LEU A 127 10.97 6.95 -1.38
N CYS A 128 10.05 6.67 -0.45
CA CYS A 128 10.29 5.80 0.69
C CYS A 128 9.53 4.47 0.62
N ALA A 129 8.43 4.42 -0.13
CA ALA A 129 7.63 3.20 -0.28
C ALA A 129 6.79 3.22 -1.56
N PHE A 130 6.25 2.05 -1.88
CA PHE A 130 5.17 1.86 -2.84
C PHE A 130 4.02 1.16 -2.08
N PRO A 131 2.75 1.53 -2.30
CA PRO A 131 2.22 2.44 -3.33
C PRO A 131 2.56 3.91 -3.09
N PHE A 132 2.57 4.73 -4.15
CA PHE A 132 2.94 6.14 -4.04
C PHE A 132 1.77 6.97 -3.52
N ALA A 133 2.06 7.83 -2.54
CA ALA A 133 1.14 8.82 -2.03
C ALA A 133 0.93 9.98 -3.01
N ASP A 134 -0.16 10.74 -2.83
CA ASP A 134 -0.58 11.82 -3.76
C ASP A 134 0.48 12.91 -3.93
N GLU A 135 1.35 13.11 -2.92
CA GLU A 135 2.47 14.04 -2.96
C GLU A 135 3.44 13.77 -4.11
N VAL A 136 3.57 12.52 -4.56
CA VAL A 136 4.41 12.17 -5.71
C VAL A 136 3.80 12.71 -7.01
N ALA A 137 2.49 12.55 -7.20
CA ALA A 137 1.80 13.10 -8.36
C ALA A 137 1.79 14.64 -8.32
N ALA A 138 1.57 15.23 -7.14
CA ALA A 138 1.63 16.67 -6.95
C ALA A 138 3.00 17.25 -7.28
N PHE A 139 4.08 16.56 -6.89
CA PHE A 139 5.46 16.97 -7.22
C PHE A 139 5.73 16.97 -8.73
N ILE A 140 5.22 15.96 -9.46
CA ILE A 140 5.41 15.85 -10.92
C ILE A 140 4.63 16.95 -11.66
N ALA A 141 3.49 17.39 -11.13
CA ALA A 141 2.61 18.35 -11.77
C ALA A 141 2.93 19.83 -11.48
N ALA A 142 3.84 20.11 -10.52
CA ALA A 142 4.17 21.46 -10.03
C ALA A 142 5.05 22.28 -11.00
#